data_AF-A0AA43U2H6-F1
#
_entry.id   AF-A0AA43U2H6-F1
#
_cell.length_a   1.000
_cell.length_b   1.000
_cell.length_c   1.000
_cell.angle_alpha   90.00
_cell.angle_beta   90.00
_cell.angle_gamma   90.00
#
_symmetry.space_group_name_H-M   'P 1'
#
loop_
_entity.id
_entity.type
_entity.pdbx_description
1 polymer ?
#
loop_
_entity_poly.entity_id
_entity_poly.type
_entity_poly.pdbx_seq_one_letter_code
_entity_poly.pdbx_strand_id
1 'polypeptide(L)'
;MAEKEQYKTLLDVAEEILQKKQNLDFYTLFNSIQQVLFERWRNENDESVSDEQILLRKRGELYRLLTVDGRFFHNIDGTWTTIRPDFKN
;
A
#
# COMPACT_ATOMS: atom_id res chain seq x y z
N MET A 1 -9.73 -27.48 1.42
CA MET A 1 -10.50 -26.33 1.90
C MET A 1 -9.98 -25.13 1.14
N ALA A 2 -10.77 -24.57 0.23
CA ALA A 2 -10.36 -23.35 -0.46
C ALA A 2 -10.49 -22.21 0.56
N GLU A 3 -9.36 -21.60 0.92
CA GLU A 3 -9.35 -20.31 1.61
C GLU A 3 -10.22 -19.37 0.77
N LYS A 4 -11.32 -18.86 1.35
CA LYS A 4 -12.03 -17.72 0.76
C LYS A 4 -10.96 -16.63 0.60
N GLU A 5 -10.64 -16.25 -0.63
CA GLU A 5 -9.82 -15.07 -0.88
C GLU A 5 -10.51 -13.87 -0.21
N GLN A 6 -10.03 -13.52 0.97
CA GLN A 6 -10.54 -12.40 1.73
C GLN A 6 -10.22 -11.15 0.92
N TYR A 7 -11.24 -10.34 0.61
CA TYR A 7 -11.05 -9.12 -0.16
C TYR A 7 -10.13 -8.16 0.61
N LYS A 8 -8.87 -8.01 0.16
CA LYS A 8 -7.88 -7.13 0.79
C LYS A 8 -7.90 -5.73 0.19
N THR A 9 -8.03 -4.71 1.03
CA THR A 9 -7.91 -3.32 0.60
C THR A 9 -6.44 -2.94 0.36
N LEU A 10 -6.23 -1.75 -0.21
CA LEU A 10 -4.89 -1.18 -0.39
C LEU A 10 -4.12 -1.09 0.93
N LEU A 11 -4.80 -0.73 2.01
CA LEU A 11 -4.20 -0.58 3.34
C LEU A 11 -3.92 -1.93 4.00
N ASP A 12 -4.78 -2.94 3.80
CA ASP A 12 -4.55 -4.29 4.34
C ASP A 12 -3.26 -4.88 3.75
N VAL A 13 -3.08 -4.75 2.44
CA VAL A 13 -1.86 -5.23 1.77
C VAL A 13 -0.64 -4.42 2.20
N ALA A 14 -0.77 -3.10 2.34
CA ALA A 14 0.33 -2.26 2.83
C ALA A 14 0.77 -2.65 4.25
N GLU A 15 -0.19 -2.87 5.15
CA GLU A 15 0.05 -3.31 6.53
C GLU A 15 0.75 -4.67 6.56
N GLU A 16 0.24 -5.66 5.83
CA GLU A 16 0.86 -7.00 5.76
C GLU A 16 2.30 -6.96 5.22
N ILE A 17 2.57 -6.11 4.23
CA ILE A 17 3.92 -5.95 3.68
C ILE A 17 4.84 -5.35 4.73
N LEU A 18 4.42 -4.27 5.40
CA LEU A 18 5.23 -3.57 6.40
C LEU A 18 5.46 -4.41 7.68
N GLN A 19 4.50 -5.25 8.05
CA GLN A 19 4.68 -6.22 9.14
C GLN A 19 5.76 -7.26 8.82
N LYS A 20 5.95 -7.63 7.55
CA LYS A 20 6.97 -8.59 7.09
C LYS A 20 8.32 -7.94 6.79
N LYS A 21 8.30 -6.77 6.17
CA LYS A 21 9.45 -6.00 5.69
C LYS A 21 9.35 -4.61 6.28
N GLN A 22 9.86 -4.44 7.50
CA GLN A 22 9.83 -3.17 8.22
C GLN A 22 10.54 -2.06 7.42
N ASN A 23 10.13 -0.81 7.63
CA ASN A 23 10.79 0.41 7.14
C ASN A 23 11.06 0.41 5.61
N LEU A 24 10.00 0.47 4.81
CA LEU A 24 10.12 0.55 3.35
C LEU A 24 9.94 1.98 2.84
N ASP A 25 10.74 2.39 1.87
CA ASP A 25 10.43 3.62 1.13
C ASP A 25 9.10 3.46 0.37
N PHE A 26 8.49 4.60 0.04
CA PHE A 26 7.18 4.63 -0.60
C PHE A 26 7.14 3.90 -1.95
N TYR A 27 8.19 3.99 -2.76
CA TYR A 27 8.22 3.39 -4.09
C TYR A 27 8.31 1.86 -3.98
N THR A 28 9.18 1.35 -3.12
CA THR A 28 9.30 -0.09 -2.85
C THR A 28 8.01 -0.67 -2.27
N LEU A 29 7.36 0.05 -1.35
CA LEU A 29 6.08 -0.34 -0.79
C LEU A 29 4.99 -0.38 -1.88
N PHE A 30 4.86 0.68 -2.68
CA PHE A 30 3.88 0.75 -3.76
C PHE A 30 4.07 -0.38 -4.79
N ASN A 31 5.30 -0.64 -5.23
CA ASN A 31 5.59 -1.72 -6.16
C ASN A 31 5.21 -3.10 -5.60
N SER A 32 5.46 -3.32 -4.32
CA SER A 32 5.08 -4.57 -3.65
C SER A 32 3.55 -4.73 -3.57
N ILE A 33 2.82 -3.65 -3.31
CA ILE A 33 1.35 -3.65 -3.31
C ILE A 33 0.81 -3.87 -4.73
N GLN A 34 1.40 -3.21 -5.74
CA GLN A 34 1.03 -3.35 -7.14
C GLN A 34 1.13 -4.82 -7.58
N GLN A 35 2.19 -5.54 -7.21
CA GLN A 35 2.34 -6.97 -7.54
C GLN A 35 1.18 -7.84 -7.02
N VAL A 36 0.49 -7.41 -5.96
CA VAL A 36 -0.62 -8.15 -5.36
C VAL A 36 -1.97 -7.72 -5.93
N LEU A 37 -2.16 -6.44 -6.20
CA LEU A 37 -3.49 -5.86 -6.45
C LEU A 37 -3.72 -5.39 -7.89
N PHE A 38 -2.68 -5.35 -8.74
CA PHE A 38 -2.78 -4.73 -10.05
C PHE A 38 -3.79 -5.42 -10.97
N GLU A 39 -3.81 -6.75 -11.01
CA GLU A 39 -4.79 -7.50 -11.81
C GLU A 39 -6.22 -7.14 -11.42
N ARG A 40 -6.50 -7.02 -10.11
CA ARG A 40 -7.81 -6.60 -9.63
C ARG A 40 -8.15 -5.18 -10.05
N TRP A 41 -7.24 -4.22 -9.86
CA TRP A 41 -7.48 -2.84 -10.29
C TRP A 41 -7.72 -2.75 -11.80
N ARG A 42 -7.01 -3.57 -12.57
CA ARG A 42 -7.18 -3.65 -14.02
C ARG A 42 -8.58 -4.13 -14.38
N ASN A 43 -9.09 -5.15 -13.71
CA ASN A 43 -10.44 -5.69 -13.91
C ASN A 43 -11.57 -4.74 -13.44
N GLU A 44 -11.28 -3.81 -12.53
CA GLU A 44 -12.22 -2.79 -12.04
C GLU A 44 -12.33 -1.56 -12.96
N ASN A 45 -11.50 -1.45 -14.01
CA ASN A 45 -11.45 -0.29 -14.91
C ASN A 45 -11.71 -0.71 -16.36
N ASP A 46 -12.38 0.16 -17.12
CA ASP A 46 -12.59 -0.02 -18.56
C ASP A 46 -11.26 -0.21 -19.32
N GLU A 47 -11.26 -1.04 -20.36
CA GLU A 47 -10.10 -1.31 -21.22
C GLU A 47 -9.49 -0.04 -21.86
N SER A 48 -10.27 1.05 -21.94
CA SER A 48 -9.82 2.34 -22.47
C SER A 48 -8.88 3.11 -21.52
N VAL A 49 -8.92 2.80 -20.22
CA VAL A 49 -8.03 3.41 -19.21
C VAL A 49 -6.68 2.72 -19.32
N SER A 50 -5.58 3.46 -19.46
CA SER A 50 -4.26 2.84 -19.52
C SER A 50 -3.79 2.35 -18.14
N ASP A 51 -2.93 1.35 -18.14
CA ASP A 51 -2.31 0.84 -16.92
C ASP A 51 -1.58 1.95 -16.15
N GLU A 52 -0.88 2.83 -16.87
CA GLU A 52 -0.21 3.98 -16.28
C GLU A 52 -1.18 4.93 -15.55
N GLN A 53 -2.37 5.17 -16.11
CA GLN A 53 -3.39 5.99 -15.47
C GLN A 53 -3.91 5.34 -14.19
N ILE A 54 -4.10 4.01 -14.18
CA ILE A 54 -4.50 3.27 -12.99
C ILE A 54 -3.42 3.39 -11.91
N LEU A 55 -2.17 3.12 -12.27
CA LEU A 55 -1.04 3.19 -11.35
C LEU A 55 -0.84 4.60 -10.79
N LEU A 56 -0.99 5.64 -11.60
CA LEU A 56 -0.92 7.04 -11.15
C LEU A 56 -2.00 7.34 -10.10
N ARG A 57 -3.25 6.93 -10.35
CA ARG A 57 -4.37 7.11 -9.41
C ARG A 57 -4.11 6.36 -8.11
N LYS A 58 -3.73 5.08 -8.20
CA LYS A 58 -3.49 4.22 -7.03
C LYS A 58 -2.29 4.65 -6.20
N ARG A 59 -1.25 5.20 -6.84
CA ARG A 59 -0.10 5.78 -6.15
C ARG A 59 -0.50 6.99 -5.32
N GLY A 60 -1.27 7.92 -5.90
CA GLY A 60 -1.79 9.08 -5.16
C GLY A 60 -2.73 8.68 -4.03
N GLU A 61 -3.58 7.67 -4.27
CA GLU A 61 -4.47 7.10 -3.26
C GLU A 61 -3.69 6.51 -2.08
N LEU A 62 -2.66 5.70 -2.34
CA LEU A 62 -1.81 5.10 -1.30
C LEU A 62 -1.15 6.19 -0.46
N TYR A 63 -0.49 7.17 -1.09
CA TYR A 63 0.22 8.21 -0.37
C TYR A 63 -0.71 8.98 0.58
N ARG A 64 -1.90 9.35 0.09
CA ARG A 64 -2.92 10.01 0.90
C ARG A 64 -3.33 9.13 2.09
N LEU A 65 -3.65 7.86 1.83
CA LEU A 65 -4.12 6.94 2.87
C LEU A 65 -3.06 6.66 3.94
N LEU A 66 -1.80 6.44 3.56
CA LEU A 66 -0.69 6.27 4.49
C LEU A 66 -0.50 7.51 5.39
N THR A 67 -0.73 8.71 4.85
CA THR A 67 -0.57 9.96 5.60
C THR A 67 -1.69 10.22 6.61
N VAL A 68 -2.90 9.71 6.36
CA VAL A 68 -4.07 9.97 7.22
C VAL A 68 -4.41 8.82 8.17
N ASP A 69 -4.04 7.58 7.83
CA ASP A 69 -4.38 6.41 8.62
C ASP A 69 -3.35 6.20 9.75
N GLY A 70 -3.82 6.26 11.00
CA GLY A 70 -2.98 6.25 12.20
C GLY A 70 -2.26 4.93 12.49
N ARG A 71 -2.40 3.91 11.64
CA ARG A 71 -1.59 2.69 11.69
C ARG A 71 -0.21 2.87 11.05
N PHE A 72 -0.05 3.84 10.15
CA PHE A 72 1.18 4.04 9.39
C PHE A 72 1.92 5.26 9.90
N PHE A 73 3.25 5.13 9.97
CA PHE A 73 4.14 6.17 10.45
C PHE A 73 5.23 6.42 9.41
N HIS A 74 5.47 7.70 9.13
CA HIS A 74 6.54 8.14 8.24
C HIS A 74 7.78 8.44 9.08
N ASN A 75 8.86 7.71 8.82
CA ASN A 75 10.14 7.83 9.52
C ASN A 75 10.95 9.00 8.97
N ILE A 76 11.90 9.49 9.77
CA ILE A 76 12.80 10.60 9.41
C ILE A 76 13.65 10.27 8.18
N ASP A 77 13.99 8.99 7.99
CA ASP A 77 14.74 8.50 6.83
C ASP A 77 13.92 8.40 5.53
N GLY A 78 12.64 8.78 5.58
CA GLY A 78 11.72 8.76 4.44
C GLY A 78 11.00 7.43 4.24
N THR A 79 11.23 6.43 5.09
CA THR A 79 10.55 5.13 5.03
C THR A 79 9.20 5.15 5.78
N TRP A 80 8.36 4.16 5.50
CA TRP A 80 7.08 3.92 6.14
C TRP A 80 7.15 2.66 7.00
N THR A 81 6.44 2.69 8.13
CA THR A 81 6.35 1.57 9.06
C THR A 81 4.98 1.50 9.73
N THR A 82 4.63 0.35 10.28
CA THR A 82 3.46 0.17 11.18
C THR A 82 3.85 0.21 12.65
N ILE A 83 5.15 0.34 12.94
CA ILE A 83 5.66 0.45 14.30
C ILE A 83 5.54 1.90 14.73
N ARG A 84 4.77 2.14 15.79
CA ARG A 84 4.65 3.47 16.39
C ARG A 84 6.04 3.94 16.85
N PRO A 85 6.50 5.13 16.43
CA PRO A 85 7.73 5.72 16.95
C PRO A 85 7.63 5.89 18.47
N ASP A 86 8.62 5.41 19.20
CA ASP A 86 8.73 5.65 20.64
C ASP A 86 9.05 7.12 20.86
N PHE A 87 8.06 7.91 21.29
CA PHE A 87 8.30 9.23 21.85
C PHE A 87 8.89 9.06 23.24
N LYS A 88 10.20 8.84 23.35
CA LYS A 88 10.89 9.10 24.62
C LYS A 88 10.95 10.61 24.82
N ASN A 89 10.01 11.12 25.62
CA ASN A 89 10.12 12.43 26.27
C ASN A 89 11.27 12.44 27.27
#